data_AF-A0A1V9YQ50-F1
#
_entry.id   AF-A0A1V9YQ50-F1
#
_cell.length_a   1.000
_cell.length_b   1.000
_cell.length_c   1.000
_cell.angle_alpha   90.00
_cell.angle_beta   90.00
_cell.angle_gamma   90.00
#
_symmetry.space_group_name_H-M   'P 1'
#
loop_
_entity.id
_entity.type
_entity.pdbx_description
1 polymer ?
#
loop_
_entity_poly.entity_id
_entity_poly.type
_entity_poly.pdbx_seq_one_letter_code
_entity_poly.pdbx_strand_id
1 'polypeptide(L)'
;MPQYKGLVDENLDAFMWNAKVFFAAKNLDWQLSANQKRCMAMIVASLRGVAGSWYQDYVTRTNQPPHDLDELEMLLRAECVPPDLQHLRDALSALNQKSCSSLE
;
A
#
# COMPACT_ATOMS: atom_id res chain seq x y z
N MET A 1 5.07 -0.01 12.90
CA MET A 1 4.87 0.05 11.44
C MET A 1 3.95 -1.10 11.08
N PRO A 2 2.84 -0.86 10.37
CA PRO A 2 2.02 -1.96 9.82
C PRO A 2 2.88 -2.85 8.92
N GLN A 3 2.51 -4.11 8.76
CA GLN A 3 3.23 -5.04 7.87
C GLN A 3 2.36 -5.35 6.66
N TYR A 4 2.99 -5.63 5.53
CA TYR A 4 2.32 -6.05 4.31
C TYR A 4 3.09 -7.20 3.67
N LYS A 5 2.43 -8.34 3.47
CA LYS A 5 3.03 -9.55 2.88
C LYS A 5 2.79 -9.65 1.38
N GLY A 6 1.82 -8.91 0.84
CA GLY A 6 1.41 -9.00 -0.56
C GLY A 6 0.52 -10.21 -0.82
N LEU A 7 -0.26 -10.63 0.17
CA LEU A 7 -1.23 -11.72 0.00
C LEU A 7 -2.57 -11.19 -0.55
N VAL A 8 -3.31 -12.07 -1.23
CA VAL A 8 -4.59 -11.77 -1.87
C VAL A 8 -5.67 -11.27 -0.90
N ASP A 9 -5.64 -11.76 0.34
CA ASP A 9 -6.55 -11.37 1.42
C ASP A 9 -6.15 -10.07 2.12
N GLU A 10 -4.91 -9.60 1.92
CA GLU A 10 -4.46 -8.31 2.44
C GLU A 10 -4.97 -7.15 1.57
N ASN A 11 -5.24 -6.01 2.22
CA ASN A 11 -5.70 -4.80 1.56
C ASN A 11 -4.59 -3.75 1.54
N LEU A 12 -4.06 -3.47 0.34
CA LEU A 12 -2.99 -2.49 0.13
C LEU A 12 -3.42 -1.07 0.53
N ASP A 13 -4.65 -0.64 0.20
CA ASP A 13 -5.16 0.69 0.55
C ASP A 13 -5.20 0.89 2.07
N ALA A 14 -5.69 -0.12 2.79
CA ALA A 14 -5.73 -0.11 4.25
C ALA A 14 -4.31 -0.10 4.85
N PHE A 15 -3.37 -0.84 4.27
CA PHE A 15 -1.97 -0.80 4.68
C PHE A 15 -1.36 0.60 4.49
N MET A 16 -1.53 1.21 3.32
CA MET A 16 -1.00 2.54 3.01
C MET A 16 -1.61 3.61 3.91
N TRP A 17 -2.92 3.54 4.18
CA TRP A 17 -3.58 4.40 5.15
C TRP A 17 -2.98 4.25 6.55
N ASN A 18 -2.83 3.03 7.04
CA ASN A 18 -2.25 2.77 8.36
C ASN A 18 -0.79 3.23 8.45
N ALA A 19 -0.03 3.14 7.36
CA ALA A 19 1.33 3.67 7.30
C ALA A 19 1.33 5.21 7.40
N LYS A 20 0.42 5.89 6.68
CA LYS A 20 0.24 7.35 6.74
C LYS A 20 -0.15 7.80 8.16
N VAL A 21 -1.05 7.09 8.84
CA VAL A 21 -1.40 7.34 10.25
C VAL A 21 -0.19 7.15 11.17
N PHE A 22 0.60 6.10 10.95
CA PHE A 22 1.82 5.85 11.73
C PHE A 22 2.86 6.98 11.57
N PHE A 23 2.99 7.54 10.37
CA PHE A 23 3.85 8.70 10.13
C PHE A 23 3.35 9.94 10.85
N ALA A 24 2.06 10.26 10.75
CA ALA A 24 1.44 11.37 11.46
C ALA A 24 1.67 11.26 12.98
N ALA A 25 1.49 10.06 13.56
CA ALA A 25 1.75 9.81 14.98
C ALA A 25 3.22 10.01 15.39
N LYS A 26 4.16 9.97 14.43
CA LYS A 26 5.58 10.24 14.63
C LYS A 26 5.99 11.66 14.26
N ASN A 27 5.03 12.55 14.00
CA ASN A 27 5.28 13.90 13.47
C ASN A 27 6.09 13.88 12.17
N LEU A 28 5.89 12.86 11.34
CA LEU A 28 6.44 12.76 10.00
C LEU A 28 5.35 13.10 8.99
N ASP A 29 5.45 14.27 8.40
CA ASP A 29 4.64 14.61 7.24
C ASP A 29 5.25 13.97 5.99
N TRP A 30 4.57 12.98 5.44
CA TRP A 30 5.01 12.22 4.27
C TRP A 30 4.92 13.03 2.95
N GLN A 31 4.16 14.13 2.94
CA GLN A 31 4.06 15.03 1.78
C GLN A 31 5.26 15.97 1.66
N LEU A 32 6.00 16.19 2.76
CA LEU A 32 7.23 16.96 2.74
C LEU A 32 8.37 16.16 2.09
N SER A 33 9.00 16.75 1.07
CA SER A 33 10.13 16.15 0.35
C SER A 33 11.29 15.74 1.26
N ALA A 34 11.50 16.46 2.36
CA ALA A 34 12.52 16.13 3.36
C ALA A 34 12.27 14.78 4.06
N ASN A 35 11.00 14.36 4.17
CA ASN A 35 10.59 13.14 4.88
C ASN A 35 10.28 11.97 3.94
N GLN A 36 10.04 12.23 2.65
CA GLN A 36 9.70 11.24 1.61
C GLN A 36 10.60 9.99 1.68
N LYS A 37 11.93 10.17 1.59
CA LYS A 37 12.89 9.05 1.64
C LYS A 37 12.78 8.22 2.92
N ARG A 38 12.58 8.89 4.07
CA ARG A 38 12.46 8.23 5.38
C ARG A 38 11.17 7.43 5.47
N CYS A 39 10.05 8.01 5.05
CA CYS A 39 8.73 7.36 5.04
C CYS A 39 8.74 6.15 4.11
N MET A 40 9.30 6.29 2.91
CA MET A 40 9.46 5.20 1.96
C MET A 40 10.31 4.06 2.53
N ALA A 41 11.48 4.37 3.11
CA ALA A 41 12.33 3.38 3.75
C ALA A 41 11.60 2.61 4.88
N MET A 42 10.75 3.29 5.64
CA MET A 42 9.94 2.65 6.70
C MET A 42 8.88 1.71 6.14
N ILE A 43 8.22 2.06 5.02
CA ILE A 43 7.26 1.17 4.35
C ILE A 43 8.00 -0.04 3.78
N VAL A 44 9.08 0.17 3.05
CA VAL A 44 9.90 -0.91 2.46
C VAL A 44 10.40 -1.86 3.54
N ALA A 45 10.92 -1.35 4.65
CA ALA A 45 11.38 -2.16 5.78
C ALA A 45 10.24 -2.94 6.48
N SER A 46 8.98 -2.61 6.20
CA SER A 46 7.80 -3.29 6.73
C SER A 46 7.19 -4.31 5.77
N LEU A 47 7.66 -4.36 4.52
CA LEU A 47 7.26 -5.38 3.55
C LEU A 47 7.80 -6.75 3.98
N ARG A 48 6.99 -7.78 3.79
CA ARG A 48 7.28 -9.18 4.12
C ARG A 48 6.81 -10.06 2.98
N GLY A 49 7.09 -11.37 3.06
CA GLY A 49 6.54 -12.35 2.12
C GLY A 49 6.79 -12.00 0.65
N VAL A 50 5.74 -12.10 -0.16
CA VAL A 50 5.78 -11.83 -1.60
C VAL A 50 6.16 -10.37 -1.87
N ALA A 51 5.53 -9.41 -1.19
CA ALA A 51 5.82 -7.99 -1.38
C ALA A 51 7.29 -7.63 -1.06
N GLY A 52 7.83 -8.21 0.02
CA GLY A 52 9.23 -8.02 0.41
C GLY A 52 10.21 -8.62 -0.60
N SER A 53 9.96 -9.86 -1.04
CA SER A 53 10.78 -10.53 -2.06
C SER A 53 10.75 -9.77 -3.38
N TRP A 54 9.56 -9.37 -3.82
CA TRP A 54 9.39 -8.59 -5.04
C TRP A 54 10.15 -7.27 -4.99
N TYR A 55 10.07 -6.52 -3.89
CA TYR A 55 10.77 -5.24 -3.78
C TYR A 55 12.28 -5.42 -3.89
N GLN A 56 12.83 -6.47 -3.25
CA GLN A 56 14.23 -6.82 -3.37
C GLN A 56 14.61 -7.12 -4.83
N ASP A 57 13.84 -7.96 -5.51
CA ASP A 57 14.06 -8.31 -6.91
C ASP A 57 13.90 -7.11 -7.86
N TYR A 58 12.98 -6.19 -7.55
CA TYR A 58 12.77 -4.96 -8.30
C TYR A 58 14.02 -4.07 -8.24
N VAL A 59 14.52 -3.77 -7.03
CA VAL A 59 15.70 -2.91 -6.85
C VAL A 59 16.95 -3.57 -7.44
N THR A 60 17.11 -4.88 -7.31
CA THR A 60 18.25 -5.60 -7.90
C THR A 60 18.24 -5.55 -9.43
N ARG A 61 17.07 -5.64 -10.08
CA ARG A 61 16.97 -5.60 -11.55
C ARG A 61 17.09 -4.20 -12.14
N THR A 62 16.46 -3.22 -11.50
CA THR A 62 16.40 -1.83 -11.99
C THR A 62 17.60 -0.99 -11.55
N ASN A 63 18.30 -1.44 -10.50
CA ASN A 63 19.35 -0.69 -9.80
C ASN A 63 18.89 0.69 -9.30
N GLN A 64 17.57 0.89 -9.16
CA GLN A 64 16.96 2.14 -8.72
C GLN A 64 15.76 1.84 -7.81
N PRO A 65 15.70 2.42 -6.60
CA PRO A 65 14.49 2.38 -5.80
C PRO A 65 13.42 3.32 -6.41
N PRO A 66 12.13 3.15 -6.05
CA PRO A 66 11.10 4.12 -6.40
C PRO A 66 11.47 5.54 -5.96
N HIS A 67 11.05 6.55 -6.72
CA HIS A 67 11.36 7.96 -6.47
C HIS A 67 10.61 8.51 -5.26
N ASP A 68 9.35 8.13 -5.12
CA ASP A 68 8.46 8.62 -4.08
C ASP A 68 7.47 7.54 -3.62
N LEU A 69 6.64 7.93 -2.65
CA LEU A 69 5.64 7.04 -2.07
C LEU A 69 4.53 6.65 -3.04
N ASP A 70 4.18 7.54 -3.98
CA ASP A 70 3.09 7.31 -4.92
C ASP A 70 3.52 6.31 -6.00
N GLU A 71 4.76 6.40 -6.49
CA GLU A 71 5.37 5.41 -7.38
C GLU A 71 5.48 4.04 -6.68
N LEU A 72 5.92 4.00 -5.42
CA LEU A 72 5.96 2.75 -4.65
C LEU A 72 4.58 2.11 -4.51
N GLU A 73 3.54 2.91 -4.20
CA GLU A 73 2.17 2.42 -4.08
C GLU A 73 1.67 1.84 -5.41
N MET A 74 1.92 2.54 -6.52
CA MET A 74 1.54 2.09 -7.86
C MET A 74 2.18 0.75 -8.21
N LEU A 75 3.49 0.60 -7.95
CA LEU A 75 4.22 -0.63 -8.26
C LEU A 75 3.76 -1.80 -7.37
N LEU A 76 3.55 -1.56 -6.08
CA LEU A 76 2.99 -2.57 -5.17
C LEU A 76 1.59 -3.00 -5.59
N ARG A 77 0.76 -2.07 -6.09
CA ARG A 77 -0.58 -2.39 -6.60
C ARG A 77 -0.50 -3.26 -7.84
N ALA A 78 0.37 -2.92 -8.80
CA ALA A 78 0.55 -3.68 -10.03
C ALA A 78 1.02 -5.12 -9.78
N GLU A 79 1.87 -5.33 -8.77
CA GLU A 79 2.36 -6.67 -8.44
C GLU A 79 1.39 -7.47 -7.56
N CYS A 80 0.91 -6.86 -6.47
CA CYS A 80 0.25 -7.60 -5.39
C CYS A 80 -1.28 -7.62 -5.50
N VAL A 81 -1.88 -6.79 -6.36
CA VAL A 81 -3.33 -6.71 -6.52
C VAL A 81 -3.73 -7.21 -7.92
N PRO A 82 -4.19 -8.47 -8.03
CA PRO A 82 -4.75 -8.99 -9.27
C PRO A 82 -5.91 -8.10 -9.76
N PRO A 83 -5.97 -7.76 -11.06
CA PRO A 83 -6.97 -6.84 -11.59
C PRO A 83 -8.42 -7.28 -11.32
N ASP A 84 -8.70 -8.58 -11.32
CA ASP A 84 -10.04 -9.11 -11.03
C ASP A 84 -10.47 -8.95 -9.56
N LEU A 85 -9.52 -8.90 -8.62
CA LEU A 85 -9.84 -8.79 -7.19
C LEU A 85 -10.21 -7.36 -6.79
N GLN A 86 -9.64 -6.35 -7.46
CA GLN A 86 -10.05 -4.96 -7.23
C GLN A 86 -11.50 -4.77 -7.69
N HIS A 87 -11.87 -5.28 -8.86
CA HIS A 87 -13.25 -5.23 -9.35
C HIS A 87 -14.23 -5.93 -8.39
N LEU A 88 -13.84 -7.06 -7.80
CA LEU A 88 -14.67 -7.75 -6.81
C LEU A 88 -14.80 -6.94 -5.50
N ARG A 89 -13.75 -6.26 -5.05
CA ARG A 89 -13.82 -5.38 -3.86
C ARG A 89 -14.70 -4.17 -4.10
N ASP A 90 -14.61 -3.55 -5.27
CA ASP A 90 -15.44 -2.41 -5.64
C ASP A 90 -16.91 -2.85 -5.77
N ALA A 91 -17.16 -4.02 -6.36
CA ALA A 91 -18.50 -4.62 -6.44
C ALA A 91 -19.08 -4.94 -5.06
N LEU A 92 -18.29 -5.52 -4.15
CA LEU A 92 -18.70 -5.80 -2.77
C LEU A 92 -18.99 -4.52 -1.99
N SER A 93 -18.16 -3.48 -2.15
CA SER A 93 -18.37 -2.19 -1.51
C SER A 93 -19.65 -1.52 -2.00
N ALA A 94 -19.93 -1.60 -3.30
CA ALA A 94 -21.18 -1.11 -3.90
C ALA A 94 -22.42 -1.89 -3.41
N LEU A 95 -22.31 -3.21 -3.24
CA LEU A 95 -23.39 -4.05 -2.70
C LEU A 95 -23.68 -3.73 -1.23
N ASN A 96 -22.63 -3.49 -0.43
CA ASN A 96 -22.77 -3.14 0.98
C ASN A 96 -23.42 -1.75 1.14
N GLN A 97 -23.07 -0.78 0.30
CA GLN A 97 -23.73 0.54 0.29
C GLN A 97 -25.22 0.46 -0.09
N LYS A 98 -25.58 -0.36 -1.10
CA LYS A 98 -26.99 -0.57 -1.50
C LYS A 98 -27.83 -1.27 -0.42
N SER A 99 -27.22 -2.12 0.39
CA SER A 99 -27.92 -2.80 1.49
C SER A 99 -28.04 -1.92 2.74
N CYS A 100 -27.17 -0.90 2.90
CA CYS A 100 -27.24 0.08 3.98
C CYS A 100 -28.12 1.31 3.67
N SER A 101 -28.61 1.49 2.43
CA SER A 101 -29.53 2.57 2.06
C SER A 101 -30.99 2.37 2.53
N SER A 102 -31.22 1.53 3.54
CA SER A 102 -32.53 1.36 4.18
C SER A 102 -32.39 1.37 5.70
N LEU A 103 -32.07 2.54 6.22
CA LEU A 103 -32.35 2.93 7.61
C LEU A 103 -33.00 4.33 7.57
N GLU A 104 -34.18 4.39 6.95
CA GLU A 104 -35.20 5.40 7.22
C GLU A 104 -36.47 4.68 7.68
#